data_AF-A0A3D5AZZ8-F1
#
_entry.id   AF-A0A3D5AZZ8-F1
#
_cell.length_a   1.000
_cell.length_b   1.000
_cell.length_c   1.000
_cell.angle_alpha   90.00
_cell.angle_beta   90.00
_cell.angle_gamma   90.00
#
_symmetry.space_group_name_H-M   'P 1'
#
loop_
_entity.id
_entity.type
_entity.pdbx_description
1 polymer ?
#
loop_
_entity_poly.entity_id
_entity_poly.type
_entity_poly.pdbx_seq_one_letter_code
_entity_poly.pdbx_strand_id
1 'polypeptide(L)'
;MSQNNIVKFPNRLISPIKQFLENELNKLNKTKISLTAADPFKDEARTSNNSLDDDVDEQLGHMDSQVKIKFLARQIVQIRKALSRIKLGKFGICEKCGKMIDTDRLAIEPDTTICIACEREREA
;
A
#
# COMPACT_ATOMS: atom_id res chain seq x y z
N MET A 1 -26.18 16.44 -16.44
CA MET A 1 -26.42 16.29 -14.98
C MET A 1 -26.41 14.80 -14.66
N SER A 2 -25.25 14.24 -14.36
CA SER A 2 -25.11 12.81 -14.05
C SER A 2 -25.64 12.53 -12.65
N GLN A 3 -26.72 11.75 -12.55
CA GLN A 3 -27.30 11.28 -11.30
C GLN A 3 -26.24 10.47 -10.54
N ASN A 4 -25.66 11.07 -9.50
CA ASN A 4 -24.74 10.40 -8.59
C ASN A 4 -25.52 9.42 -7.73
N ASN A 5 -25.78 8.23 -8.27
CA ASN A 5 -26.34 7.13 -7.51
C ASN A 5 -25.23 6.57 -6.62
N ILE A 6 -25.11 7.13 -5.40
CA ILE A 6 -24.11 6.71 -4.41
C ILE A 6 -24.51 5.32 -3.93
N VAL A 7 -23.94 4.28 -4.54
CA VAL A 7 -24.15 2.91 -4.07
C VAL A 7 -23.44 2.74 -2.74
N LYS A 8 -24.23 2.62 -1.67
CA LYS A 8 -23.74 2.33 -0.33
C LYS A 8 -23.88 0.84 -0.08
N PHE A 9 -22.76 0.18 0.20
CA PHE A 9 -22.76 -1.23 0.57
C PHE A 9 -23.20 -1.41 2.04
N PRO A 10 -23.99 -2.44 2.35
CA PRO A 10 -24.32 -2.79 3.72
C PRO A 10 -23.07 -3.05 4.58
N ASN A 11 -23.08 -2.58 5.83
CA ASN A 11 -21.96 -2.76 6.76
C ASN A 11 -21.55 -4.23 6.97
N ARG A 12 -22.51 -5.17 6.89
CA ARG A 12 -22.22 -6.62 6.99
C ARG A 12 -21.23 -7.12 5.94
N LEU A 13 -21.22 -6.52 4.74
CA LEU A 13 -20.32 -6.90 3.64
C LEU A 13 -18.99 -6.17 3.73
N ILE A 14 -19.00 -4.94 4.22
CA ILE A 14 -17.81 -4.08 4.29
C ILE A 14 -16.96 -4.37 5.53
N SER A 15 -17.57 -4.81 6.64
CA SER A 15 -16.84 -5.06 7.89
C SER A 15 -15.72 -6.10 7.73
N PRO A 16 -15.93 -7.26 7.09
CA PRO A 16 -14.85 -8.23 6.89
C PRO A 16 -13.71 -7.69 6.02
N ILE A 17 -14.05 -6.97 4.95
CA ILE A 17 -13.06 -6.35 4.04
C ILE A 17 -12.23 -5.30 4.80
N LYS A 18 -12.90 -4.44 5.57
CA LYS A 18 -12.24 -3.45 6.41
C LYS A 18 -11.26 -4.11 7.39
N GLN A 19 -11.70 -5.16 8.08
CA GLN A 19 -10.86 -5.88 9.04
C GLN A 19 -9.65 -6.54 8.36
N PHE A 20 -9.84 -7.12 7.18
CA PHE A 20 -8.75 -7.66 6.36
C PHE A 20 -7.71 -6.58 6.04
N LEU A 21 -8.16 -5.43 5.53
CA LEU A 21 -7.28 -4.30 5.18
C LEU A 21 -6.57 -3.72 6.42
N GLU A 22 -7.23 -3.64 7.57
CA GLU A 22 -6.61 -3.19 8.83
C GLU A 22 -5.52 -4.17 9.31
N ASN A 23 -5.78 -5.47 9.22
CA ASN A 23 -4.80 -6.50 9.54
C ASN A 23 -3.58 -6.43 8.61
N GLU A 24 -3.82 -6.27 7.32
CA GLU A 24 -2.75 -6.17 6.32
C GLU A 24 -1.91 -4.91 6.53
N LEU A 25 -2.57 -3.77 6.78
CA LEU A 25 -1.89 -2.52 7.15
C LEU A 25 -0.99 -2.69 8.37
N ASN A 26 -1.47 -3.40 9.41
CA ASN A 26 -0.69 -3.66 10.61
C ASN A 26 0.54 -4.54 10.32
N LYS A 27 0.42 -5.57 9.49
CA LYS A 27 1.56 -6.40 9.06
C LYS A 27 2.59 -5.56 8.31
N LEU A 28 2.17 -4.81 7.29
CA LEU A 28 3.08 -3.98 6.49
C LEU A 28 3.83 -2.95 7.36
N ASN A 29 3.16 -2.34 8.34
CA ASN A 29 3.82 -1.41 9.27
C ASN A 29 4.88 -2.11 10.13
N LYS A 30 4.59 -3.31 10.66
CA LYS A 30 5.55 -4.11 11.42
C LYS A 30 6.76 -4.50 10.55
N THR A 31 6.52 -4.98 9.34
CA THR A 31 7.58 -5.33 8.39
C THR A 31 8.44 -4.12 8.05
N LYS A 32 7.82 -2.96 7.80
CA LYS A 32 8.55 -1.72 7.54
C LYS A 32 9.45 -1.31 8.70
N ILE A 33 8.96 -1.40 9.94
CA ILE A 33 9.75 -1.09 11.14
C ILE A 33 10.95 -2.04 11.25
N SER A 34 10.72 -3.34 11.10
CA SER A 34 11.79 -4.35 11.15
C SER A 34 12.85 -4.14 10.08
N LEU A 35 12.47 -3.88 8.82
CA LEU A 35 13.42 -3.57 7.74
C LEU A 35 14.18 -2.28 8.00
N THR A 36 13.51 -1.28 8.57
CA THR A 36 14.16 -0.01 8.91
C THR A 36 15.19 -0.20 10.03
N ALA A 37 14.93 -1.10 10.99
CA ALA A 37 15.86 -1.41 12.07
C ALA A 37 17.04 -2.30 11.62
N ALA A 38 16.86 -3.09 10.55
CA ALA A 38 17.88 -3.94 9.98
C ALA A 38 18.75 -3.25 8.91
N ASP A 39 18.50 -1.97 8.62
CA ASP A 39 19.29 -1.18 7.67
C ASP A 39 20.70 -0.94 8.25
N PRO A 40 21.79 -1.37 7.57
CA PRO A 40 23.16 -1.19 8.05
C PRO A 40 23.52 0.26 8.37
N PHE A 41 22.90 1.22 7.68
CA PHE A 41 23.18 2.65 7.90
C PHE A 41 22.47 3.22 9.13
N LYS A 42 21.59 2.46 9.79
CA LYS A 42 20.97 2.83 11.06
C LYS A 42 21.74 2.31 12.28
N ASP A 43 22.75 1.49 12.08
CA ASP A 43 23.58 1.01 13.18
C ASP A 43 24.45 2.16 13.71
N GLU A 44 24.25 2.53 14.98
CA GLU A 44 25.05 3.56 15.66
C GLU A 44 26.51 3.11 15.88
N ALA A 45 26.76 1.80 15.87
CA ALA A 45 28.10 1.24 15.99
C ALA A 45 28.90 1.30 14.68
N ARG A 46 28.31 1.77 13.58
CA ARG A 46 28.98 1.92 12.29
C ARG A 46 30.16 2.90 12.43
N THR A 47 31.37 2.42 12.15
CA THR A 47 32.59 3.22 12.23
C THR A 47 33.12 3.57 10.83
N SER A 48 33.90 4.63 10.71
CA SER A 48 34.54 5.01 9.44
C SER A 48 35.80 4.17 9.11
N ASN A 49 36.11 3.14 9.89
CA ASN A 49 37.32 2.32 9.77
C ASN A 49 37.01 0.92 9.21
N ASN A 50 36.02 0.82 8.33
CA ASN A 50 35.70 -0.41 7.63
C ASN A 50 36.70 -0.69 6.51
N SER A 51 36.79 -1.96 6.08
CA SER A 51 37.50 -2.28 4.85
C SER A 51 36.70 -1.80 3.63
N LEU A 52 37.38 -1.67 2.48
CA LEU A 52 36.71 -1.28 1.23
C LEU A 52 35.60 -2.27 0.83
N ASP A 53 35.80 -3.56 1.08
CA ASP A 53 34.82 -4.60 0.73
C ASP A 53 33.60 -4.52 1.68
N ASP A 54 33.82 -4.32 2.98
CA ASP A 54 32.74 -4.17 3.96
C ASP A 54 31.89 -2.92 3.69
N ASP A 55 32.51 -1.80 3.29
CA ASP A 55 31.80 -0.57 2.92
C ASP A 55 30.90 -0.77 1.71
N VAL A 56 31.35 -1.55 0.72
CA VAL A 56 30.54 -1.89 -0.46
C VAL A 56 29.33 -2.74 -0.05
N ASP A 57 29.54 -3.77 0.78
CA ASP A 57 28.46 -4.63 1.25
C ASP A 57 27.41 -3.86 2.08
N GLU A 58 27.85 -2.97 2.97
CA GLU A 58 26.95 -2.08 3.73
C GLU A 58 26.13 -1.18 2.79
N GLN A 59 26.77 -0.58 1.79
CA GLN A 59 26.10 0.28 0.82
C GLN A 59 25.05 -0.48 0.01
N LEU A 60 25.36 -1.70 -0.42
CA LEU A 60 24.43 -2.58 -1.12
C LEU A 60 23.24 -2.95 -0.22
N GLY A 61 23.50 -3.33 1.03
CA GLY A 61 22.46 -3.67 2.02
C GLY A 61 21.53 -2.49 2.33
N HIS A 62 22.10 -1.28 2.44
CA HIS A 62 21.32 -0.05 2.60
C HIS A 62 20.42 0.23 1.39
N MET A 63 20.97 0.11 0.17
CA MET A 63 20.20 0.32 -1.06
C MET A 63 19.02 -0.66 -1.17
N ASP A 64 19.24 -1.95 -0.88
CA ASP A 64 18.19 -2.97 -0.87
C ASP A 64 17.10 -2.65 0.15
N SER A 65 17.49 -2.27 1.37
CA SER A 65 16.58 -1.87 2.44
C SER A 65 15.72 -0.67 2.03
N GLN A 66 16.32 0.36 1.43
CA GLN A 66 15.60 1.53 0.94
C GLN A 66 14.56 1.18 -0.15
N VAL A 67 14.92 0.34 -1.12
CA VAL A 67 14.00 -0.09 -2.19
C VAL A 67 12.79 -0.81 -1.59
N LYS A 68 13.03 -1.76 -0.68
CA LYS A 68 11.97 -2.50 0.02
C LYS A 68 11.08 -1.57 0.85
N ILE A 69 11.66 -0.67 1.63
CA ILE A 69 10.92 0.31 2.43
C ILE A 69 10.04 1.21 1.56
N LYS A 70 10.55 1.67 0.41
CA LYS A 70 9.80 2.50 -0.54
C LYS A 70 8.61 1.74 -1.15
N PHE A 71 8.81 0.47 -1.48
CA PHE A 71 7.73 -0.39 -1.98
C PHE A 71 6.63 -0.59 -0.93
N LEU A 72 7.00 -0.93 0.31
CA LEU A 72 6.04 -1.07 1.42
C LEU A 72 5.30 0.24 1.72
N ALA A 73 6.00 1.38 1.66
CA ALA A 73 5.38 2.68 1.87
C ALA A 73 4.27 2.98 0.85
N ARG A 74 4.46 2.60 -0.42
CA ARG A 74 3.43 2.75 -1.46
C ARG A 74 2.21 1.88 -1.17
N GLN A 75 2.40 0.61 -0.80
CA GLN A 75 1.29 -0.28 -0.43
C GLN A 75 0.52 0.23 0.79
N ILE A 76 1.23 0.69 1.84
CA ILE A 76 0.61 1.29 3.04
C ILE A 76 -0.29 2.47 2.67
N VAL A 77 0.16 3.33 1.73
CA VAL A 77 -0.64 4.46 1.25
C VAL A 77 -1.90 3.97 0.53
N GLN A 78 -1.81 2.94 -0.31
CA GLN A 78 -2.98 2.39 -1.00
C GLN A 78 -4.01 1.80 -0.04
N ILE A 79 -3.57 0.98 0.91
CA ILE A 79 -4.48 0.40 1.92
C ILE A 79 -5.14 1.50 2.78
N ARG A 80 -4.39 2.51 3.22
CA ARG A 80 -4.94 3.66 3.96
C ARG A 80 -5.98 4.42 3.15
N LYS A 81 -5.75 4.56 1.85
CA LYS A 81 -6.69 5.20 0.93
C LYS A 81 -7.97 4.37 0.79
N ALA A 82 -7.86 3.06 0.60
CA ALA A 82 -9.00 2.16 0.55
C ALA A 82 -9.85 2.20 1.84
N LEU A 83 -9.20 2.12 3.01
CA LEU A 83 -9.85 2.27 4.32
C LEU A 83 -10.56 3.62 4.47
N SER A 84 -9.96 4.69 3.97
CA SER A 84 -10.59 6.03 3.95
C SER A 84 -11.84 6.04 3.07
N ARG A 85 -11.80 5.39 1.90
CA ARG A 85 -12.97 5.26 1.01
C ARG A 85 -14.08 4.43 1.63
N ILE A 86 -13.73 3.36 2.36
CA ILE A 86 -14.70 2.59 3.16
C ILE A 86 -15.39 3.51 4.17
N LYS A 87 -14.63 4.30 4.94
CA LYS A 87 -15.18 5.24 5.92
C LYS A 87 -16.12 6.27 5.29
N LEU A 88 -15.82 6.71 4.07
CA LEU A 88 -16.65 7.67 3.31
C LEU A 88 -17.85 7.02 2.60
N GLY A 89 -18.03 5.69 2.68
CA GLY A 89 -19.08 4.98 1.96
C GLY A 89 -18.90 4.96 0.44
N LYS A 90 -17.65 5.09 -0.03
CA LYS A 90 -17.26 5.13 -1.47
C LYS A 90 -16.47 3.89 -1.90
N PHE A 91 -16.51 2.82 -1.12
CA PHE A 91 -15.89 1.55 -1.47
C PHE A 91 -16.50 1.00 -2.78
N GLY A 92 -15.69 0.35 -3.61
CA GLY A 92 -16.13 -0.24 -4.88
C GLY A 92 -16.49 0.74 -5.99
N ILE A 93 -16.27 2.05 -5.80
CA ILE A 93 -16.44 3.08 -6.82
C ILE A 93 -15.06 3.56 -7.26
N CYS A 94 -14.82 3.64 -8.58
CA CYS A 94 -13.60 4.18 -9.15
C CYS A 94 -13.49 5.68 -8.85
N GLU A 95 -12.35 6.12 -8.32
CA GLU A 95 -12.13 7.54 -8.04
C GLU A 95 -11.91 8.42 -9.27
N LYS A 96 -11.47 7.84 -10.38
CA LYS A 96 -11.17 8.58 -11.62
C LYS A 96 -12.43 8.82 -12.45
N CYS A 97 -13.21 7.76 -12.72
CA CYS A 97 -14.38 7.83 -13.61
C CYS A 97 -15.73 7.72 -12.90
N GLY A 98 -15.76 7.44 -11.58
CA GLY A 98 -17.00 7.32 -10.81
C GLY A 98 -17.83 6.04 -11.07
N LYS A 99 -17.37 5.15 -11.97
CA LYS A 99 -18.03 3.88 -12.25
C LYS A 99 -17.71 2.84 -11.19
N MET A 100 -18.52 1.78 -11.08
CA MET A 100 -18.21 0.64 -10.21
C MET A 100 -16.92 -0.05 -10.64
N ILE A 101 -16.14 -0.47 -9.65
CA ILE A 101 -15.00 -1.35 -9.83
C ILE A 101 -15.54 -2.78 -9.90
N ASP A 102 -15.00 -3.58 -10.81
CA ASP A 102 -15.37 -4.99 -10.97
C ASP A 102 -15.22 -5.74 -9.63
N THR A 103 -16.22 -6.55 -9.29
CA THR A 103 -16.23 -7.33 -8.05
C THR A 103 -15.12 -8.37 -8.02
N ASP A 104 -14.78 -8.97 -9.16
CA ASP A 104 -13.71 -9.96 -9.26
C ASP A 104 -12.36 -9.28 -9.04
N ARG A 105 -12.21 -8.03 -9.52
CA ARG A 105 -11.04 -7.22 -9.20
C ARG A 105 -10.95 -6.94 -7.70
N LEU A 106 -12.04 -6.50 -7.07
CA LEU A 106 -12.06 -6.21 -5.63
C LEU A 106 -11.84 -7.46 -4.76
N ALA A 107 -12.21 -8.64 -5.25
CA ALA A 107 -11.96 -9.90 -4.56
C ALA A 107 -10.46 -10.25 -4.53
N ILE A 108 -9.71 -9.90 -5.58
CA ILE A 108 -8.28 -10.13 -5.69
C ILE A 108 -7.48 -8.98 -5.06
N GLU A 109 -7.87 -7.73 -5.33
CA GLU A 109 -7.19 -6.50 -4.93
C GLU A 109 -8.18 -5.57 -4.18
N PRO A 110 -8.49 -5.87 -2.90
CA PRO A 110 -9.52 -5.14 -2.13
C PRO A 110 -9.13 -3.71 -1.78
N ASP A 111 -7.85 -3.34 -1.89
CA ASP A 111 -7.34 -1.99 -1.67
C ASP A 111 -7.34 -1.11 -2.93
N THR A 112 -7.73 -1.65 -4.09
CA THR A 112 -7.80 -0.88 -5.33
C THR A 112 -8.83 0.23 -5.27
N THR A 113 -8.51 1.39 -5.84
CA THR A 113 -9.36 2.59 -5.81
C THR A 113 -9.81 3.08 -7.18
N ILE A 114 -9.33 2.44 -8.25
CA ILE A 114 -9.67 2.74 -9.64
C ILE A 114 -10.13 1.47 -10.37
N CYS A 115 -10.86 1.62 -11.49
CA CYS A 115 -11.24 0.49 -12.34
C CYS A 115 -10.13 0.14 -13.33
N ILE A 116 -10.18 -1.07 -13.90
CA ILE A 116 -9.14 -1.59 -14.79
C ILE A 116 -8.93 -0.71 -16.02
N ALA A 117 -10.01 -0.12 -16.55
CA ALA A 117 -9.94 0.81 -17.68
C ALA A 117 -9.11 2.06 -17.33
N CYS A 118 -9.36 2.63 -16.15
CA CYS A 118 -8.63 3.80 -15.66
C CYS A 118 -7.18 3.49 -15.26
N GLU A 119 -6.90 2.25 -14.82
CA GLU A 119 -5.53 1.78 -14.57
C GLU A 119 -4.74 1.69 -15.88
N ARG A 120 -5.31 1.06 -16.92
CA ARG A 120 -4.67 0.95 -18.24
C ARG A 120 -4.35 2.31 -18.86
N GLU A 121 -5.25 3.28 -18.70
CA GLU A 121 -5.01 4.67 -19.15
C GLU A 121 -3.89 5.39 -18.37
N ARG A 122 -3.54 4.92 -17.17
CA ARG A 122 -2.49 5.52 -16.34
C ARG A 122 -1.11 4.93 -16.66
N GLU A 123 -1.09 3.68 -17.12
CA GLU A 123 0.12 2.96 -17.50
C GLU A 123 0.58 3.24 -18.95
N ALA A 124 -0.36 3.71 -19.80
CA ALA A 124 -0.09 4.19 -21.15
C ALA A 124 0.57 5.58 -21.16
#